data_AF-A0A6A6NB07-F1
#
_entry.id   AF-A0A6A6NB07-F1
#
_cell.length_a   1.000
_cell.length_b   1.000
_cell.length_c   1.000
_cell.angle_alpha   90.00
_cell.angle_beta   90.00
_cell.angle_gamma   90.00
#
_symmetry.space_group_name_H-M   'P 1'
#
loop_
_entity.id
_entity.type
_entity.pdbx_description
1 polymer ?
#
loop_
_entity_poly.entity_id
_entity_poly.type
_entity_poly.pdbx_seq_one_letter_code
_entity_poly.pdbx_strand_id
1 'polypeptide(L)'
;MPPHMGNLKKLRTLTNFSLGKESGSGIEELGKLQHIRGDLSIENLQNANPKHVGEANLRAKEHLKTLEFQWSGKSKDSERLSNCYNCSTLPPLGQLTSLKELSIIGFTKLMFVGSEFYGSCGPAMKPFRSLEILRFERMKQWEEWKDGDGAFPQLEELYVKECPKLTKAFPSHLPCLKKLQVVGCKKQLVVSLRVPHAIPEVMLMDNSMKWS
;
A
#
# COMPACT_ATOMS: atom_id res chain seq x y z
N MET A 1 -7.17 -2.95 19.27
CA MET A 1 -5.94 -3.50 19.88
C MET A 1 -5.96 -3.25 21.37
N PRO A 2 -5.44 -4.16 22.22
CA PRO A 2 -5.28 -3.88 23.65
C PRO A 2 -4.33 -2.69 23.86
N PRO A 3 -4.57 -1.83 24.86
CA PRO A 3 -3.67 -0.72 25.15
C PRO A 3 -2.30 -1.24 25.62
N HIS A 4 -1.25 -0.46 25.35
CA HIS A 4 0.13 -0.75 25.79
C HIS A 4 0.76 -2.02 25.21
N MET A 5 0.29 -2.48 24.05
CA MET A 5 0.83 -3.66 23.38
C MET A 5 2.33 -3.53 23.06
N GLY A 6 2.84 -2.29 22.92
CA GLY A 6 4.27 -2.00 22.77
C GLY A 6 5.17 -2.44 23.92
N ASN A 7 4.61 -2.90 25.05
CA ASN A 7 5.36 -3.54 26.14
C ASN A 7 5.79 -4.97 25.82
N LEU A 8 5.19 -5.62 24.81
CA LEU A 8 5.53 -6.97 24.38
C LEU A 8 6.80 -6.98 23.53
N LYS A 9 7.94 -6.55 24.10
CA LYS A 9 9.22 -6.36 23.37
C LYS A 9 9.74 -7.63 22.69
N LYS A 10 9.37 -8.81 23.17
CA LYS A 10 9.78 -10.10 22.60
C LYS A 10 8.80 -10.63 21.54
N LEU A 11 7.72 -9.90 21.24
CA LEU A 11 6.75 -10.31 20.23
C LEU A 11 7.41 -10.33 18.85
N ARG A 12 7.21 -11.45 18.15
CA ARG A 12 7.78 -11.68 16.81
C ARG A 12 6.70 -11.79 15.74
N THR A 13 5.55 -12.34 16.08
CA THR A 13 4.45 -12.54 15.15
C THR A 13 3.28 -11.68 15.59
N LEU A 14 2.82 -10.83 14.68
CA LEU A 14 1.64 -10.00 14.84
C LEU A 14 1.06 -9.76 13.45
N THR A 15 -0.02 -10.45 13.12
CA THR A 15 -0.61 -10.38 11.79
C THR A 15 -1.57 -9.22 11.63
N ASN A 16 -2.20 -8.74 12.70
CA ASN A 16 -3.19 -7.67 12.64
C ASN A 16 -2.92 -6.65 13.75
N PHE A 17 -2.85 -5.37 13.37
CA PHE A 17 -2.74 -4.22 14.26
C PHE A 17 -3.83 -3.21 13.92
N SER A 18 -4.96 -3.28 14.64
CA SER A 18 -6.09 -2.37 14.43
C SER A 18 -5.99 -1.14 15.35
N LEU A 19 -5.87 0.04 14.73
CA LEU A 19 -5.79 1.32 15.45
C LEU A 19 -7.11 1.65 16.15
N GLY A 20 -7.01 1.84 17.47
CA GLY A 20 -8.14 2.27 18.29
C GLY A 20 -8.35 3.79 18.23
N LYS A 21 -9.52 4.25 18.67
CA LYS A 21 -9.77 5.68 18.95
C LYS A 21 -9.37 6.07 20.38
N GLU A 22 -9.06 5.08 21.22
CA GLU A 22 -8.73 5.23 22.63
C GLU A 22 -7.22 5.49 22.83
N SER A 23 -6.90 6.26 23.86
CA SER A 23 -5.52 6.52 24.28
C SER A 23 -4.76 5.23 24.55
N GLY A 24 -3.49 5.16 24.13
CA GLY A 24 -2.65 3.97 24.34
C GLY A 24 -2.84 2.84 23.32
N SER A 25 -3.68 3.05 22.30
CA SER A 25 -3.88 2.14 21.16
C SER A 25 -3.41 2.75 19.83
N GLY A 26 -2.54 3.75 19.89
CA GLY A 26 -2.01 4.49 18.74
C GLY A 26 -0.88 3.76 18.01
N ILE A 27 -0.46 4.35 16.90
CA ILE A 27 0.53 3.76 15.98
C ILE A 27 1.95 3.69 16.60
N GLU A 28 2.23 4.56 17.58
CA GLU A 28 3.44 4.57 18.39
C GLU A 28 3.68 3.24 19.14
N GLU A 29 2.62 2.49 19.46
CA GLU A 29 2.72 1.17 20.07
C GLU A 29 3.33 0.14 19.10
N LEU A 30 3.05 0.26 17.79
CA LEU A 30 3.68 -0.58 16.78
C LEU A 30 5.17 -0.25 16.61
N GLY A 31 5.54 1.02 16.81
CA GLY A 31 6.94 1.48 16.82
C GLY A 31 7.81 0.78 17.87
N LYS A 32 7.20 0.50 19.02
CA LYS A 32 7.81 -0.15 20.17
C LYS A 32 8.13 -1.64 19.96
N LEU A 33 7.59 -2.27 18.91
CA LEU A 33 7.69 -3.70 18.60
C LEU A 33 8.69 -3.93 17.45
N GLN A 34 9.96 -4.04 17.79
CA GLN A 34 11.05 -4.01 16.81
C GLN A 34 11.27 -5.37 16.11
N HIS A 35 10.87 -6.48 16.74
CA HIS A 35 11.17 -7.83 16.25
C HIS A 35 10.02 -8.47 15.46
N ILE A 36 8.99 -7.68 15.09
CA ILE A 36 7.90 -8.15 14.25
C ILE A 36 8.47 -8.58 12.88
N ARG A 37 8.01 -9.74 12.42
CA ARG A 37 8.44 -10.38 11.17
C ARG A 37 7.28 -11.13 10.52
N GLY A 38 7.46 -11.48 9.25
CA GLY A 38 6.43 -12.16 8.47
C GLY A 38 5.36 -11.16 8.03
N ASP A 39 4.11 -11.45 8.36
CA ASP A 39 2.95 -10.74 7.81
C ASP A 39 2.40 -9.75 8.81
N LEU A 40 2.01 -8.57 8.34
CA LEU A 40 1.42 -7.52 9.14
C LEU A 40 0.35 -6.75 8.36
N SER A 41 -0.88 -6.76 8.84
CA SER A 41 -1.97 -5.88 8.41
C SER A 41 -2.20 -4.80 9.46
N ILE A 42 -2.23 -3.53 9.02
CA ILE A 42 -2.50 -2.37 9.87
C ILE A 42 -3.84 -1.80 9.44
N GLU A 43 -4.80 -1.91 10.33
CA GLU A 43 -6.19 -1.60 10.07
C GLU A 43 -6.62 -0.32 10.77
N ASN A 44 -7.70 0.26 10.26
CA ASN A 44 -8.32 1.48 10.77
C ASN A 44 -7.37 2.69 10.76
N LEU A 45 -6.55 2.80 9.71
CA LEU A 45 -5.58 3.88 9.53
C LEU A 45 -6.19 5.29 9.52
N GLN A 46 -7.51 5.43 9.30
CA GLN A 46 -8.22 6.69 9.50
C GLN A 46 -8.16 7.22 10.95
N ASN A 47 -7.87 6.36 11.93
CA ASN A 47 -7.69 6.72 13.34
C ASN A 47 -6.25 7.13 13.67
N ALA A 48 -5.29 6.99 12.74
CA ALA A 48 -3.89 7.31 13.01
C ALA A 48 -3.70 8.81 13.23
N ASN A 49 -2.93 9.19 14.27
CA ASN A 49 -2.52 10.57 14.46
C ASN A 49 -1.40 10.91 13.46
N PRO A 50 -1.59 11.90 12.55
CA PRO A 50 -0.60 12.25 11.53
C PRO A 50 0.78 12.59 12.07
N LYS A 51 0.85 13.14 13.30
CA LYS A 51 2.11 13.51 13.95
C LYS A 51 2.96 12.30 14.35
N HIS A 52 2.32 11.15 14.57
CA HIS A 52 2.96 9.94 15.09
C HIS A 52 3.08 8.82 14.05
N VAL A 53 2.59 8.98 12.82
CA VAL A 53 2.64 7.92 11.78
C VAL A 53 4.08 7.44 11.52
N GLY A 54 5.07 8.35 11.58
CA GLY A 54 6.49 7.99 11.45
C GLY A 54 7.01 7.08 12.56
N GLU A 55 6.38 7.10 13.74
CA GLU A 55 6.77 6.27 14.87
C GLU A 55 6.44 4.79 14.66
N ALA A 56 5.59 4.44 13.69
CA ALA A 56 5.34 3.04 13.30
C ALA A 56 6.64 2.27 13.01
N ASN A 57 7.69 2.98 12.58
CA ASN A 57 9.04 2.48 12.34
C ASN A 57 9.06 1.15 11.56
N LEU A 58 8.34 1.12 10.43
CA LEU A 58 8.25 -0.05 9.57
C LEU A 58 9.59 -0.40 8.93
N ARG A 59 10.43 0.60 8.67
CA ARG A 59 11.77 0.42 8.10
C ARG A 59 12.69 -0.41 8.98
N ALA A 60 12.60 -0.29 10.30
CA ALA A 60 13.41 -1.09 11.23
C ALA A 60 12.94 -2.56 11.32
N LYS A 61 11.76 -2.90 10.77
CA LYS A 61 11.21 -4.26 10.78
C LYS A 61 11.68 -5.04 9.55
N GLU A 62 12.98 -5.32 9.50
CA GLU A 62 13.70 -5.85 8.32
C GLU A 62 13.22 -7.23 7.83
N HIS A 63 12.43 -7.94 8.64
CA HIS A 63 11.93 -9.28 8.32
C HIS A 63 10.43 -9.31 7.98
N LEU A 64 9.81 -8.16 7.73
CA LEU A 64 8.48 -8.11 7.15
C LEU A 64 8.50 -8.63 5.70
N LYS A 65 7.55 -9.51 5.40
CA LYS A 65 7.35 -10.14 4.09
C LYS A 65 6.08 -9.63 3.42
N THR A 66 5.01 -9.48 4.21
CA THR A 66 3.73 -8.98 3.74
C THR A 66 3.31 -7.79 4.59
N LEU A 67 2.88 -6.72 3.93
CA LEU A 67 2.37 -5.52 4.57
C LEU A 67 1.05 -5.12 3.93
N GLU A 68 0.02 -4.98 4.76
CA GLU A 68 -1.27 -4.45 4.35
C GLU A 68 -1.62 -3.19 5.12
N PHE A 69 -2.09 -2.19 4.40
CA PHE A 69 -2.66 -0.98 4.96
C PHE A 69 -4.14 -0.91 4.62
N GLN A 70 -4.98 -0.91 5.65
CA GLN A 70 -6.43 -0.87 5.50
C GLN A 70 -7.05 0.34 6.20
N TRP A 71 -7.69 1.18 5.38
CA TRP A 71 -8.60 2.23 5.85
C TRP A 71 -10.04 1.70 5.85
N SER A 72 -10.87 2.15 6.79
CA SER A 72 -12.27 1.75 6.85
C SER A 72 -13.06 2.32 5.67
N GLY A 73 -13.53 1.46 4.76
CA GLY A 73 -14.38 1.84 3.63
C GLY A 73 -15.89 1.67 3.87
N LYS A 74 -16.35 1.52 5.12
CA LYS A 74 -17.70 1.01 5.44
C LYS A 74 -18.77 2.03 5.88
N SER A 75 -18.54 3.34 5.91
CA SER A 75 -19.62 4.28 6.24
C SER A 75 -19.60 5.57 5.44
N LYS A 76 -20.81 6.05 5.10
CA LYS A 76 -21.06 7.42 4.59
C LYS A 76 -20.55 8.48 5.58
N ASP A 77 -20.36 8.12 6.84
CA ASP A 77 -19.80 8.99 7.88
C ASP A 77 -18.26 9.10 7.86
N SER A 78 -17.57 8.26 7.08
CA SER A 78 -16.11 8.38 6.87
C SER A 78 -15.71 9.66 6.13
N GLU A 79 -16.65 10.33 5.46
CA GLU A 79 -16.41 11.64 4.84
C GLU A 79 -16.31 12.77 5.88
N ARG A 80 -16.87 12.60 7.08
CA ARG A 80 -16.90 13.64 8.13
C ARG A 80 -15.76 13.53 9.16
N LEU A 81 -15.11 12.37 9.29
CA LEU A 81 -14.05 12.12 10.29
C LEU A 81 -12.63 12.34 9.74
N SER A 82 -12.47 13.30 8.84
CA SER A 82 -11.25 13.45 8.05
C SER A 82 -10.44 14.71 8.42
N ASN A 83 -10.24 14.98 9.72
CA ASN A 83 -9.30 16.02 10.18
C ASN A 83 -7.82 15.65 9.97
N CYS A 84 -7.52 14.68 9.11
CA CYS A 84 -6.18 14.52 8.55
C CYS A 84 -6.03 15.42 7.32
N TYR A 85 -5.77 16.70 7.54
CA TYR A 85 -5.52 17.68 6.47
C TYR A 85 -4.16 17.46 5.76
N ASN A 86 -3.30 16.55 6.24
CA ASN A 86 -1.91 16.41 5.77
C ASN A 86 -1.46 15.01 5.27
N CYS A 87 -2.24 13.92 5.40
CA CYS A 87 -1.83 12.62 4.84
C CYS A 87 -2.46 12.39 3.47
N SER A 88 -1.99 13.12 2.47
CA SER A 88 -2.30 12.90 1.05
C SER A 88 -1.17 12.17 0.33
N THR A 89 -0.24 11.54 1.07
CA THR A 89 0.94 10.86 0.55
C THR A 89 1.09 9.47 1.18
N LEU A 90 1.73 8.56 0.46
CA LEU A 90 2.14 7.27 1.01
C LEU A 90 3.51 7.40 1.70
N PRO A 91 3.78 6.59 2.75
CA PRO A 91 5.11 6.50 3.34
C PRO A 91 6.12 5.90 2.34
N PRO A 92 7.44 6.06 2.59
CA PRO A 92 8.50 5.54 1.72
C PRO A 92 8.67 4.02 1.84
N LEU A 93 7.67 3.27 1.38
CA LEU A 93 7.62 1.81 1.44
C LEU A 93 8.60 1.14 0.50
N GLY A 94 9.09 1.84 -0.52
CA GLY A 94 10.10 1.31 -1.44
C GLY A 94 11.43 0.96 -0.76
N GLN A 95 11.67 1.48 0.45
CA GLN A 95 12.85 1.19 1.26
C GLN A 95 12.76 -0.15 2.03
N LEU A 96 11.60 -0.81 2.02
CA LEU A 96 11.38 -2.08 2.70
C LEU A 96 11.95 -3.24 1.88
N THR A 97 13.23 -3.52 2.07
CA THR A 97 14.02 -4.42 1.19
C THR A 97 13.61 -5.89 1.24
N SER A 98 12.92 -6.34 2.29
CA SER A 98 12.45 -7.73 2.46
C SER A 98 11.00 -7.95 2.04
N LEU A 99 10.27 -6.88 1.72
CA LEU A 99 8.86 -6.91 1.43
C LEU A 99 8.60 -7.59 0.08
N LYS A 100 7.78 -8.64 0.10
CA LYS A 100 7.33 -9.43 -1.06
C LYS A 100 5.93 -9.03 -1.49
N GLU A 101 5.06 -8.70 -0.54
CA GLU A 101 3.67 -8.36 -0.81
C GLU A 101 3.27 -7.06 -0.14
N LEU A 102 2.64 -6.17 -0.91
CA LEU A 102 2.12 -4.90 -0.44
C LEU A 102 0.67 -4.71 -0.88
N SER A 103 -0.21 -4.43 0.08
CA SER A 103 -1.63 -4.15 -0.15
C SER A 103 -2.02 -2.81 0.46
N ILE A 104 -2.63 -1.93 -0.32
CA ILE A 104 -3.11 -0.61 0.10
C ILE A 104 -4.59 -0.51 -0.25
N ILE A 105 -5.44 -0.50 0.77
CA ILE A 105 -6.88 -0.65 0.62
C ILE A 105 -7.63 0.53 1.24
N GLY A 106 -8.44 1.22 0.44
CA GLY A 106 -9.41 2.20 0.92
C GLY A 106 -8.81 3.57 1.26
N PHE A 107 -7.60 3.88 0.81
CA PHE A 107 -7.00 5.19 1.04
C PHE A 107 -7.64 6.25 0.13
N THR A 108 -8.64 6.95 0.64
CA THR A 108 -9.50 7.85 -0.15
C THR A 108 -8.97 9.26 -0.34
N LYS A 109 -7.83 9.63 0.27
CA LYS A 109 -7.26 10.99 0.16
C LYS A 109 -6.08 11.10 -0.81
N LEU A 110 -5.53 9.98 -1.24
CA LEU A 110 -4.41 9.97 -2.18
C LEU A 110 -4.87 10.38 -3.56
N MET A 111 -4.30 11.45 -4.10
CA MET A 111 -4.56 11.89 -5.48
C MET A 111 -3.51 11.36 -6.46
N PHE A 112 -2.26 11.24 -6.03
CA PHE A 112 -1.20 10.66 -6.86
C PHE A 112 -0.23 9.83 -6.03
N VAL A 113 0.37 8.82 -6.64
CA VAL A 113 1.52 8.10 -6.11
C VAL A 113 2.76 8.74 -6.74
N GLY A 114 3.61 9.37 -5.93
CA GLY A 114 4.83 10.04 -6.40
C GLY A 114 6.10 9.47 -5.79
N SER A 115 7.20 10.22 -5.99
CA SER A 115 8.55 9.88 -5.51
C SER A 115 8.61 9.47 -4.01
N GLU A 116 7.71 10.01 -3.19
CA GLU A 116 7.63 9.76 -1.75
C GLU A 116 7.32 8.30 -1.40
N PHE A 117 6.62 7.57 -2.27
CA PHE A 117 6.29 6.16 -2.07
C PHE A 117 7.51 5.26 -2.15
N TYR A 118 8.46 5.60 -3.02
CA TYR A 118 9.68 4.83 -3.24
C TYR A 118 10.74 5.11 -2.17
N GLY A 119 10.78 6.36 -1.69
CA GLY A 119 11.78 6.84 -0.73
C GLY A 119 13.15 7.03 -1.36
N SER A 120 14.00 7.82 -0.68
CA SER A 120 15.39 8.02 -1.09
C SER A 120 16.26 6.87 -0.61
N CYS A 121 16.57 5.93 -1.48
CA CYS A 121 17.71 5.05 -1.30
C CYS A 121 18.83 5.59 -2.20
N GLY A 122 20.07 5.62 -1.71
CA GLY A 122 21.21 6.15 -2.48
C GLY A 122 21.31 5.53 -3.89
N PRO A 123 22.12 6.10 -4.79
CA PRO A 123 22.09 5.84 -6.24
C PRO A 123 22.24 4.37 -6.67
N ALA A 124 22.71 3.48 -5.79
CA ALA A 124 22.88 2.05 -6.04
C ALA A 124 21.65 1.18 -5.70
N MET A 125 20.65 1.71 -5.00
CA MET A 125 19.55 0.91 -4.46
C MET A 125 18.23 1.21 -5.18
N LYS A 126 17.73 0.22 -5.91
CA LYS A 126 16.38 0.27 -6.48
C LYS A 126 15.33 0.11 -5.38
N PRO A 127 14.26 0.91 -5.39
CA PRO A 127 13.07 0.67 -4.55
C PRO A 127 12.50 -0.73 -4.77
N PHE A 128 11.68 -1.21 -3.83
CA PHE A 128 10.87 -2.42 -3.95
C PHE A 128 11.61 -3.64 -4.54
N ARG A 129 12.87 -3.84 -4.16
CA ARG A 129 13.78 -4.82 -4.79
C ARG A 129 13.35 -6.28 -4.69
N SER A 130 12.47 -6.61 -3.73
CA SER A 130 11.96 -7.97 -3.48
C SER A 130 10.45 -8.06 -3.65
N LEU A 131 9.78 -6.97 -4.09
CA LEU A 131 8.34 -6.92 -4.17
C LEU A 131 7.86 -7.72 -5.38
N GLU A 132 7.05 -8.74 -5.11
CA GLU A 132 6.51 -9.68 -6.08
C GLU A 132 5.02 -9.37 -6.36
N ILE A 133 4.28 -8.93 -5.34
CA ILE A 133 2.84 -8.65 -5.43
C ILE A 133 2.53 -7.25 -4.93
N LEU A 134 1.80 -6.48 -5.74
CA LEU A 134 1.33 -5.14 -5.39
C LEU A 134 -0.18 -5.01 -5.63
N ARG A 135 -0.91 -4.58 -4.59
CA ARG A 135 -2.36 -4.42 -4.62
C ARG A 135 -2.76 -3.01 -4.21
N PHE A 136 -3.54 -2.35 -5.07
CA PHE A 136 -4.24 -1.12 -4.77
C PHE A 136 -5.73 -1.35 -4.94
N GLU A 137 -6.49 -1.17 -3.87
CA GLU A 137 -7.92 -1.45 -3.86
C GLU A 137 -8.72 -0.29 -3.27
N ARG A 138 -9.86 0.05 -3.91
CA ARG A 138 -10.84 1.03 -3.42
C ARG A 138 -10.25 2.44 -3.20
N MET A 139 -9.31 2.87 -4.05
CA MET A 139 -8.67 4.18 -3.96
C MET A 139 -9.43 5.24 -4.78
N LYS A 140 -10.51 5.78 -4.20
CA LYS A 140 -11.51 6.57 -4.93
C LYS A 140 -11.00 7.90 -5.53
N GLN A 141 -9.99 8.52 -4.91
CA GLN A 141 -9.47 9.83 -5.36
C GLN A 141 -8.17 9.73 -6.15
N TRP A 142 -7.63 8.52 -6.34
CA TRP A 142 -6.34 8.34 -6.99
C TRP A 142 -6.45 8.58 -8.50
N GLU A 143 -5.66 9.53 -9.01
CA GLU A 143 -5.71 10.03 -10.39
C GLU A 143 -4.46 9.66 -11.19
N GLU A 144 -3.27 9.70 -10.56
CA GLU A 144 -1.99 9.60 -11.25
C GLU A 144 -0.93 8.75 -10.53
N TRP A 145 -0.13 7.99 -11.28
CA TRP A 145 1.02 7.23 -10.75
C TRP A 145 2.31 7.65 -11.47
N LYS A 146 3.21 8.31 -10.74
CA LYS A 146 4.47 8.88 -11.25
C LYS A 146 5.69 8.10 -10.79
N ASP A 147 6.79 8.30 -11.52
CA ASP A 147 8.17 7.94 -11.12
C ASP A 147 8.40 6.47 -10.78
N GLY A 148 7.56 5.57 -11.30
CA GLY A 148 7.66 4.13 -11.03
C GLY A 148 8.68 3.39 -11.90
N ASP A 149 9.27 4.05 -12.88
CA ASP A 149 10.16 3.41 -13.85
C ASP A 149 11.45 2.96 -13.17
N GLY A 150 11.73 1.66 -13.24
CA GLY A 150 12.89 1.03 -12.59
C GLY A 150 12.71 0.77 -11.09
N ALA A 151 11.57 1.15 -10.50
CA ALA A 151 11.27 0.93 -9.09
C ALA A 151 10.83 -0.50 -8.76
N PHE A 152 10.46 -1.31 -9.75
CA PHE A 152 9.86 -2.63 -9.54
C PHE A 152 10.61 -3.73 -10.30
N PRO A 153 11.81 -4.14 -9.84
CA PRO A 153 12.65 -5.09 -10.58
C PRO A 153 12.18 -6.55 -10.51
N GLN A 154 11.27 -6.91 -9.59
CA GLN A 154 10.80 -8.29 -9.36
C GLN A 154 9.27 -8.40 -9.32
N LEU A 155 8.54 -7.34 -9.65
CA LEU A 155 7.08 -7.34 -9.55
C LEU A 155 6.47 -8.30 -10.57
N GLU A 156 5.78 -9.32 -10.08
CA GLU A 156 5.15 -10.37 -10.89
C GLU A 156 3.64 -10.15 -11.03
N GLU A 157 2.97 -9.67 -9.97
CA GLU A 157 1.53 -9.49 -9.96
C GLU A 157 1.12 -8.08 -9.53
N LEU A 158 0.32 -7.41 -10.35
CA LEU A 158 -0.24 -6.10 -10.06
C LEU A 158 -1.78 -6.15 -10.09
N TYR A 159 -2.39 -5.72 -9.01
CA TYR A 159 -3.83 -5.65 -8.84
C TYR A 159 -4.26 -4.20 -8.59
N VAL A 160 -5.13 -3.68 -9.44
CA VAL A 160 -5.74 -2.37 -9.29
C VAL A 160 -7.26 -2.54 -9.38
N LYS A 161 -7.94 -2.45 -8.23
CA LYS A 161 -9.38 -2.69 -8.15
C LYS A 161 -10.12 -1.49 -7.58
N GLU A 162 -11.26 -1.15 -8.17
CA GLU A 162 -12.16 -0.10 -7.69
C GLU A 162 -11.46 1.28 -7.53
N CYS A 163 -10.63 1.65 -8.52
CA CYS A 163 -9.93 2.94 -8.58
C CYS A 163 -10.49 3.79 -9.76
N PRO A 164 -11.67 4.42 -9.61
CA PRO A 164 -12.43 5.00 -10.73
C PRO A 164 -11.84 6.30 -11.30
N LYS A 165 -11.01 7.01 -10.54
CA LYS A 165 -10.40 8.28 -10.99
C LYS A 165 -9.03 8.10 -11.65
N LEU A 166 -8.47 6.91 -11.59
CA LEU A 166 -7.16 6.64 -12.14
C LEU A 166 -7.24 6.78 -13.66
N THR A 167 -6.52 7.75 -14.21
CA THR A 167 -6.57 8.08 -15.66
C THR A 167 -5.19 8.23 -16.28
N LYS A 168 -4.20 8.65 -15.49
CA LYS A 168 -2.82 8.87 -15.92
C LYS A 168 -1.91 7.92 -15.15
N ALA A 169 -1.88 6.65 -15.49
CA ALA A 169 -1.12 5.70 -14.69
C ALA A 169 -0.60 4.55 -15.52
N PHE A 170 0.70 4.33 -15.47
CA PHE A 170 1.37 3.07 -15.13
C PHE A 170 2.89 3.30 -15.27
N PRO A 171 3.73 2.63 -14.45
CA PRO A 171 5.14 2.49 -14.77
C PRO A 171 5.26 1.87 -16.16
N SER A 172 6.00 2.52 -17.05
CA SER A 172 6.15 2.06 -18.43
C SER A 172 7.03 0.82 -18.54
N HIS A 173 7.80 0.52 -17.47
CA HIS A 173 8.79 -0.55 -17.44
C HIS A 173 8.59 -1.47 -16.21
N LEU A 174 7.87 -2.57 -16.42
CA LEU A 174 7.66 -3.66 -15.46
C LEU A 174 8.19 -4.98 -16.05
N PRO A 175 9.47 -5.31 -15.86
CA PRO A 175 10.15 -6.36 -16.63
C PRO A 175 9.70 -7.79 -16.29
N CYS A 176 9.20 -8.02 -15.08
CA CYS A 176 8.85 -9.35 -14.57
C CYS A 176 7.34 -9.59 -14.45
N LEU A 177 6.52 -8.67 -14.95
CA LEU A 177 5.07 -8.71 -14.71
C LEU A 177 4.43 -9.87 -15.47
N LYS A 178 3.87 -10.83 -14.72
CA LYS A 178 3.18 -12.03 -15.22
C LYS A 178 1.67 -11.90 -15.17
N LYS A 179 1.15 -11.06 -14.26
CA LYS A 179 -0.30 -10.90 -14.05
C LYS A 179 -0.66 -9.45 -13.80
N LEU A 180 -1.66 -8.97 -14.53
CA LEU A 180 -2.23 -7.64 -14.36
C LEU A 180 -3.75 -7.74 -14.29
N GLN A 181 -4.32 -7.37 -13.14
CA GLN A 181 -5.76 -7.30 -12.97
C GLN A 181 -6.19 -5.86 -12.70
N VAL A 182 -7.00 -5.32 -13.62
CA VAL A 182 -7.61 -3.99 -13.49
C VAL A 182 -9.12 -4.14 -13.52
N VAL A 183 -9.78 -3.88 -12.39
CA VAL A 183 -11.24 -4.07 -12.22
C VAL A 183 -11.85 -2.80 -11.65
N GLY A 184 -13.03 -2.38 -12.13
CA GLY A 184 -13.70 -1.18 -11.61
C GLY A 184 -12.92 0.12 -11.77
N CYS A 185 -12.02 0.18 -12.75
CA CYS A 185 -11.25 1.38 -13.12
C CYS A 185 -11.64 1.85 -14.53
N LYS A 186 -11.28 3.07 -14.91
CA LYS A 186 -11.58 3.59 -16.27
C LYS A 186 -10.79 2.81 -17.34
N LYS A 187 -11.46 2.45 -18.44
CA LYS A 187 -10.94 1.58 -19.52
C LYS A 187 -9.66 2.09 -20.21
N GLN A 188 -9.33 3.39 -20.10
CA GLN A 188 -8.18 4.00 -20.76
C GLN A 188 -6.82 3.64 -20.16
N LEU A 189 -6.79 3.02 -18.97
CA LEU A 189 -5.57 2.73 -18.22
C LEU A 189 -4.63 1.72 -18.89
N VAL A 190 -5.16 0.82 -19.71
CA VAL A 190 -4.41 -0.35 -20.21
C VAL A 190 -3.52 -0.01 -21.41
N VAL A 191 -3.78 1.12 -22.07
CA VAL A 191 -3.19 1.47 -23.37
C VAL A 191 -1.71 1.89 -23.26
N SER A 192 -1.21 2.20 -22.06
CA SER A 192 0.14 2.79 -21.87
C SER A 192 1.24 1.82 -21.44
N LEU A 193 0.91 0.55 -21.15
CA LEU A 193 1.89 -0.43 -20.66
C LEU A 193 2.71 -1.04 -21.80
N ARG A 194 4.03 -0.78 -21.83
CA ARG A 194 4.98 -1.53 -22.66
C ARG A 194 5.39 -2.81 -21.92
N VAL A 195 4.57 -3.84 -22.04
CA VAL A 195 4.90 -5.16 -21.48
C VAL A 195 5.91 -5.86 -22.40
N PRO A 196 7.00 -6.47 -21.89
CA PRO A 196 7.88 -7.31 -22.70
C PRO A 196 7.09 -8.44 -23.38
N HIS A 197 7.61 -8.95 -24.50
CA HIS A 197 6.97 -9.91 -25.39
C HIS A 197 6.61 -11.25 -24.72
N ALA A 198 5.49 -11.29 -23.99
CA ALA A 198 4.63 -12.44 -23.68
C ALA A 198 3.52 -11.90 -22.76
N ILE A 199 2.28 -11.98 -23.24
CA ILE A 199 1.09 -11.39 -22.62
C ILE A 199 0.88 -11.92 -21.18
N PRO A 200 0.75 -11.07 -20.14
CA PRO A 200 0.07 -11.43 -18.90
C PRO A 200 -1.40 -11.65 -19.25
N GLU A 201 -2.11 -12.59 -18.62
CA GLU A 201 -3.57 -12.56 -18.61
C GLU A 201 -4.04 -11.17 -18.09
N VAL A 202 -4.23 -10.21 -19.00
CA VAL A 202 -4.80 -8.91 -18.67
C VAL A 202 -6.29 -9.16 -18.55
N MET A 203 -6.70 -9.61 -17.36
CA MET A 203 -8.11 -9.81 -17.06
C MET A 203 -8.75 -8.44 -16.81
N LEU A 204 -9.17 -7.80 -17.90
CA LEU A 204 -10.08 -6.65 -17.86
C LEU A 204 -11.48 -7.18 -17.61
N MET A 205 -11.82 -7.37 -16.34
CA MET A 205 -13.18 -7.72 -15.99
C MET A 205 -14.00 -6.42 -15.94
N ASP A 206 -14.93 -6.29 -16.89
CA ASP A 206 -15.93 -5.23 -16.85
C ASP A 206 -16.79 -5.39 -15.58
N ASN A 207 -17.35 -4.28 -15.10
CA ASN A 207 -18.06 -4.16 -13.81
C ASN A 207 -19.34 -5.04 -13.67
N SER A 208 -19.56 -6.00 -14.55
CA SER A 208 -20.73 -6.88 -14.60
C SER A 208 -20.52 -8.24 -13.90
N MET A 209 -19.31 -8.62 -13.51
CA MET A 209 -19.10 -9.86 -12.75
C MET A 209 -19.01 -9.59 -11.25
N LYS A 210 -20.07 -9.97 -10.53
CA LYS A 210 -20.07 -10.12 -9.07
C LYS A 210 -19.17 -11.30 -8.70
N TRP A 211 -18.30 -11.14 -7.71
CA TRP A 211 -17.52 -12.24 -7.15
C TRP A 211 -17.97 -12.51 -5.71
N SER A 212 -18.24 -13.78 -5.45
CA SER A 212 -18.40 -14.44 -4.14
C SER A 212 -17.08 -14.53 -3.38
#